data_AF-A0AA35TR73-F1
#
_entry.id   AF-A0AA35TR73-F1
#
_cell.length_a   1.000
_cell.length_b   1.000
_cell.length_c   1.000
_cell.angle_alpha   90.00
_cell.angle_beta   90.00
_cell.angle_gamma   90.00
#
_symmetry.space_group_name_H-M   'P 1'
#
loop_
_entity.id
_entity.type
_entity.pdbx_description
1 polymer ?
#
loop_
_entity_poly.entity_id
_entity_poly.type
_entity_poly.pdbx_seq_one_letter_code
_entity_poly.pdbx_strand_id
1 'polypeptide(L)' 'MADCLTLLRQYNLQKKEIVERDGLIIFDQTAWPGNAKTNYPSYRSGQAGLKEYYTLESLLFLLKNVSLSHPSYVAKAG' A
#
# COMPACT_ATOMS: atom_id res chain seq x y z
N MET A 1 -12.97 -3.85 13.60
CA MET A 1 -11.77 -3.05 13.28
C MET A 1 -11.53 -3.19 11.79
N ALA A 2 -11.42 -2.08 11.07
CA ALA A 2 -11.06 -2.12 9.65
C ALA A 2 -9.56 -2.38 9.51
N ASP A 3 -9.19 -3.28 8.61
CA ASP A 3 -7.81 -3.53 8.21
C ASP A 3 -7.22 -2.33 7.45
N CYS A 4 -5.89 -2.22 7.46
CA CYS A 4 -5.16 -1.12 6.82
C CYS A 4 -5.46 -1.00 5.32
N LEU A 5 -5.72 -2.12 4.62
CA LEU A 5 -6.10 -2.11 3.21
C LEU A 5 -7.49 -1.52 3.00
N THR A 6 -8.47 -1.94 3.81
CA THR A 6 -9.83 -1.38 3.74
C THR A 6 -9.82 0.11 3.98
N LEU A 7 -9.01 0.60 4.92
CA LEU A 7 -8.86 2.03 5.16
C LEU A 7 -8.15 2.75 4.02
N LEU A 8 -7.05 2.20 3.48
CA LEU A 8 -6.40 2.74 2.28
C LEU A 8 -7.39 2.89 1.12
N ARG A 9 -8.23 1.87 0.88
CA ARG A 9 -9.28 1.90 -0.15
C ARG A 9 -10.31 2.99 0.13
N GLN A 10 -10.81 3.08 1.37
CA GLN A 10 -11.80 4.10 1.74
C GLN A 10 -11.26 5.52 1.56
N TYR A 11 -10.02 5.77 1.98
CA TYR A 11 -9.38 7.08 1.83
C TYR A 11 -9.15 7.43 0.37
N ASN A 12 -8.72 6.46 -0.44
CA ASN A 12 -8.55 6.67 -1.88
C ASN A 12 -9.89 6.95 -2.61
N LEU A 13 -10.97 6.27 -2.22
CA LEU A 13 -12.31 6.51 -2.77
C LEU A 13 -12.88 7.87 -2.34
N GLN A 14 -12.70 8.23 -1.07
CA GLN A 14 -13.16 9.50 -0.50
C GLN A 14 -12.22 10.68 -0.84
N LYS A 15 -11.10 10.42 -1.52
CA LYS A 15 -10.03 11.41 -1.79
C LYS A 15 -9.59 12.16 -0.54
N LYS A 16 -9.55 11.44 0.59
CA LYS A 16 -9.02 11.95 1.85
C LYS A 16 -7.50 11.99 1.81
N GLU A 17 -6.94 12.91 2.57
CA GLU A 17 -5.50 13.04 2.73
C GLU A 17 -4.93 11.83 3.49
N ILE A 18 -3.80 11.32 3.01
CA ILE A 18 -3.01 10.27 3.66
C ILE A 18 -1.63 10.89 3.91
N VAL A 19 -1.24 10.97 5.18
CA VAL A 19 0.02 11.59 5.58
C VAL A 19 1.06 10.50 5.79
N GLU A 20 2.23 10.67 5.19
CA GLU A 20 3.39 9.80 5.40
C GLU A 20 4.41 10.56 6.25
N ARG A 21 4.73 10.04 7.44
CA ARG A 21 5.65 10.69 8.37
C ARG A 21 6.44 9.65 9.16
N ASP A 22 7.77 9.81 9.21
CA ASP A 22 8.67 8.95 10.00
C ASP A 22 8.50 7.44 9.74
N GLY A 23 8.22 7.06 8.48
CA GLY A 23 7.97 5.67 8.08
C GLY A 23 6.60 5.12 8.50
N LEU A 24 5.72 5.98 9.03
CA LEU A 24 4.33 5.69 9.33
C LEU A 24 3.40 6.29 8.27
N ILE A 25 2.35 5.56 7.96
CA ILE A 25 1.24 5.99 7.11
C ILE A 25 0.05 6.26 8.02
N ILE A 26 -0.35 7.52 8.06
CA ILE A 26 -1.35 8.06 8.97
C ILE A 26 -2.65 8.32 8.19
N PHE A 27 -3.71 7.68 8.65
CA PHE A 27 -5.09 7.84 8.21
C PHE A 27 -5.86 8.48 9.35
N ASP A 28 -5.91 9.82 9.35
CA ASP A 28 -6.59 10.64 10.37
C ASP A 28 -6.16 10.23 11.80
N GLN A 29 -6.99 9.48 12.52
CA GLN A 29 -6.73 9.04 13.91
C GLN A 29 -5.93 7.74 14.03
N THR A 30 -5.61 7.08 12.92
CA THR A 30 -4.95 5.76 12.90
C THR A 30 -3.63 5.82 12.15
N ALA A 31 -2.60 5.17 12.68
CA ALA A 31 -1.30 5.09 12.05
C ALA A 31 -0.86 3.63 11.90
N TRP A 32 -0.32 3.29 10.73
CA TRP A 32 0.34 2.01 10.48
C TRP A 32 1.78 2.24 10.04
N PRO A 33 2.70 1.33 10.39
CA PRO A 33 4.02 1.38 9.80
C PRO A 33 3.94 1.06 8.31
N GLY A 34 4.73 1.73 7.47
CA GLY A 34 4.72 1.53 6.01
C GLY A 34 5.02 0.07 5.61
N ASN A 35 5.84 -0.61 6.41
CA ASN A 35 6.16 -2.03 6.27
C ASN A 35 5.04 -2.99 6.73
N ALA A 36 3.90 -2.49 7.20
CA ALA A 36 2.77 -3.32 7.60
C ALA A 36 2.29 -4.16 6.42
N LYS A 37 2.32 -5.48 6.59
CA LYS A 37 1.78 -6.43 5.61
C LYS A 37 0.27 -6.26 5.55
N THR A 38 -0.24 -6.06 4.34
CA THR A 38 -1.69 -6.03 4.09
C THR A 38 -2.24 -7.45 3.97
N ASN A 39 -3.56 -7.57 3.83
CA ASN A 39 -4.24 -8.81 3.46
C ASN A 39 -4.22 -9.07 1.95
N TYR A 40 -3.53 -8.25 1.14
CA TYR A 40 -3.43 -8.46 -0.31
C TYR A 40 -2.23 -9.35 -0.66
N PRO A 41 -2.45 -10.59 -1.15
CA PRO A 41 -1.37 -11.51 -1.46
C PRO A 41 -0.53 -11.01 -2.64
N SER A 42 0.78 -11.20 -2.57
CA SER A 42 1.67 -10.94 -3.69
C SER A 42 1.45 -11.96 -4.81
N TYR A 43 1.75 -11.59 -6.05
CA TYR A 43 1.65 -12.54 -7.18
C TYR A 43 2.53 -13.79 -6.98
N ARG A 44 3.68 -13.66 -6.30
CA ARG A 44 4.62 -14.76 -6.01
C ARG A 44 4.12 -15.72 -4.93
N SER A 45 3.12 -15.31 -4.16
CA SER A 45 2.54 -16.05 -3.03
C SER A 45 2.04 -17.46 -3.41
N GLY A 46 1.68 -17.67 -4.69
CA GLY A 46 1.21 -18.97 -5.20
C GLY A 46 2.30 -19.93 -5.69
N GLN A 47 3.55 -19.49 -5.88
CA GLN A 47 4.58 -20.29 -6.56
C GLN A 47 5.53 -21.04 -5.61
N ALA A 48 5.68 -20.59 -4.36
CA ALA A 48 6.72 -21.11 -3.45
C ALA A 48 6.20 -21.53 -2.06
N GLY A 49 4.89 -21.61 -1.85
CA GLY A 49 4.30 -21.92 -0.54
C GLY A 49 4.49 -20.83 0.54
N LEU A 50 5.27 -19.78 0.25
CA LEU A 50 5.43 -18.60 1.06
C LEU A 50 4.29 -17.62 0.79
N LYS A 51 3.39 -17.46 1.77
CA LYS A 51 2.35 -16.43 1.73
C LYS A 51 2.97 -15.05 1.91
N GLU A 52 3.39 -14.45 0.81
CA GLU A 52 3.82 -13.07 0.76
C GLU A 52 2.62 -12.15 0.53
N TYR A 53 2.66 -10.99 1.17
CA TYR A 53 1.64 -9.96 1.09
C TYR A 53 2.32 -8.64 0.78
N TYR A 54 1.67 -7.78 -0.01
CA TYR A 54 2.19 -6.43 -0.23
C TYR A 54 2.15 -5.62 1.06
N THR A 55 3.16 -4.79 1.24
CA THR A 55 3.17 -3.80 2.31
C THR A 55 2.24 -2.64 1.96
N LEU A 56 1.80 -1.94 3.00
CA LEU A 56 0.93 -0.78 2.86
C LEU A 56 1.60 0.33 2.04
N GLU A 57 2.89 0.55 2.25
CA GLU A 57 3.71 1.50 1.50
C GLU A 57 3.76 1.17 0.01
N SER A 58 3.96 -0.10 -0.38
CA SER A 58 3.97 -0.49 -1.80
C SER A 58 2.64 -0.18 -2.49
N LEU A 59 1.51 -0.42 -1.82
CA LEU A 59 0.19 -0.14 -2.37
C LEU A 59 -0.10 1.37 -2.43
N LEU A 60 0.33 2.13 -1.43
CA LEU A 60 0.20 3.59 -1.45
C LEU A 60 1.04 4.21 -2.57
N PHE A 61 2.28 3.74 -2.74
CA PHE A 61 3.16 4.19 -3.81
C PHE A 61 2.57 3.91 -5.20
N LEU A 62 1.94 2.75 -5.40
CA LEU A 62 1.19 2.43 -6.61
C LEU A 62 0.05 3.43 -6.85
N LEU A 63 -0.78 3.69 -5.84
CA LEU A 63 -1.91 4.62 -5.96
C LEU A 63 -1.46 6.04 -6.29
N LYS A 64 -0.35 6.50 -5.71
CA LYS A 64 0.22 7.83 -5.99
C LYS A 64 0.81 7.97 -7.40
N ASN A 65 1.27 6.86 -7.99
CA ASN A 65 1.94 6.86 -9.30
C ASN A 65 1.10 6.15 -10.39
N VAL A 66 -0.22 6.01 -10.20
CA VAL A 66 -1.12 5.32 -11.15
C VAL A 66 -1.16 5.94 -12.55
N SER A 67 -0.75 7.21 -12.68
CA SER A 67 -0.64 7.90 -13.96
C SER A 67 0.60 7.51 -14.76
N LEU A 68 1.58 6.85 -14.15
CA LEU A 68 2.79 6.39 -14.84
C LEU A 68 2.52 5.09 -15.60
N SER A 69 3.21 4.92 -16.72
CA SER A 69 3.25 3.62 -17.40
C SER A 69 3.89 2.57 -16.47
N HIS A 70 3.46 1.31 -16.58
CA HIS A 70 3.98 0.25 -15.71
C HIS A 70 5.52 0.14 -15.72
N PRO A 71 6.22 0.22 -16.88
CA PRO A 71 7.69 0.25 -16.88
C PRO A 71 8.29 1.44 -16.12
N SER A 72 7.73 2.64 -16.28
CA SER A 72 8.18 3.84 -15.57
C SER A 72 7.92 3.76 -14.07
N TYR A 73 6.80 3.15 -13.67
CA TYR A 73 6.49 2.88 -12.27
C TYR A 73 7.53 1.93 -11.65
N VAL A 74 7.83 0.82 -12.33
CA VAL A 74 8.82 -0.17 -11.85
C VAL A 74 10.20 0.47 -11.70
N ALA A 75 10.63 1.29 -12.67
CA ALA A 75 11.90 2.01 -12.60
C ALA A 75 11.99 3.04 -11.45
N LYS A 76 10.84 3.52 -10.95
CA LYS A 76 10.77 4.47 -9.84
C LYS A 76 10.59 3.78 -8.48
N ALA A 77 10.12 2.54 -8.48
CA ALA A 77 9.89 1.72 -7.29
C ALA A 77 11.10 0.87 -6.89
N GLY A 78 11.96 0.53 -7.87
CA GLY A 78 13.20 -0.25 -7.68
C GLY A 78 14.40 0.63 -7.39
#